data_AF-A0A7H0HHG9-F1
#
_entry.id   AF-A0A7H0HHG9-F1
#
_cell.length_a   1.000
_cell.length_b   1.000
_cell.length_c   1.000
_cell.angle_alpha   90.00
_cell.angle_beta   90.00
_cell.angle_gamma   90.00
#
_symmetry.space_group_name_H-M   'P 1'
#
loop_
_entity.id
_entity.type
_entity.pdbx_description
1 polymer ?
#
loop_
_entity_poly.entity_id
_entity_poly.type
_entity_poly.pdbx_seq_one_letter_code
_entity_poly.pdbx_strand_id
1 'polypeptide(L)'
;MPPWQAARCAGLGCAWPVRLEAGGGRVLLFPGVHVIDCSIRVRGYVEGHIPGRWPAASQVSQGRGAGYHAGAFCFPFAEPVPLPPFLPRSPRYDRVDALRGLAMVWMTVFHFCFDLSHFGYWPQDFRHDPFWTQQRTAIVSLFLFCAGLGQAIALEQAQGWGRFGRRWLQIAGAALLVTAGSFLMFPHSFIYFGVLHGMAVMLVVARLTAGWGPWLWLAGGAALALPWAMAAALTGPWAMAAEGFNSRWLNGLGLITRKPFTEDYVPVFPWLGVMWWGMAAGQVLLRRQRAWLAAALPAPMRPLAVLGRWSLSYYLLHQPVMIGALMLVGWVLGRPG
;
A
#
# COMPACT_ATOMS: atom_id res chain seq x y z
N MET A 1 8.28 -31.95 -25.44
CA MET A 1 8.81 -30.56 -25.38
C MET A 1 10.25 -30.60 -24.91
N PRO A 2 11.09 -29.65 -25.33
CA PRO A 2 12.52 -29.79 -25.51
C PRO A 2 13.30 -29.50 -24.19
N PRO A 3 14.61 -29.18 -24.23
CA PRO A 3 15.65 -29.83 -23.45
C PRO A 3 15.83 -29.27 -22.03
N TRP A 4 16.53 -30.07 -21.23
CA TRP A 4 17.17 -29.68 -19.98
C TRP A 4 18.09 -28.46 -20.18
N GLN A 5 17.91 -27.42 -19.37
CA GLN A 5 18.97 -26.44 -19.11
C GLN A 5 19.27 -26.42 -17.62
N ALA A 6 20.48 -26.87 -17.31
CA ALA A 6 21.08 -26.87 -15.99
C ALA A 6 21.53 -25.47 -15.60
N ALA A 7 21.14 -25.01 -14.41
CA ALA A 7 21.86 -23.99 -13.68
C ALA A 7 22.76 -24.69 -12.66
N ARG A 8 24.08 -24.54 -12.83
CA ARG A 8 25.11 -24.98 -11.87
C ARG A 8 25.50 -23.84 -10.93
N CYS A 9 26.09 -24.27 -9.81
CA CYS A 9 26.93 -23.59 -8.81
C CYS A 9 26.21 -23.16 -7.52
N ALA A 10 26.75 -23.40 -6.32
CA ALA A 10 27.87 -24.21 -5.84
C ALA A 10 27.79 -24.22 -4.30
N GLY A 11 28.05 -25.35 -3.65
CA GLY A 11 28.30 -25.41 -2.20
C GLY A 11 27.49 -26.48 -1.46
N LEU A 12 28.16 -27.62 -1.20
CA LEU A 12 27.75 -28.73 -0.33
C LEU A 12 26.58 -29.58 -0.86
N GLY A 13 26.96 -30.65 -1.56
CA GLY A 13 26.06 -31.54 -2.27
C GLY A 13 25.32 -32.54 -1.37
N CYS A 14 24.02 -32.63 -1.60
CA CYS A 14 23.24 -33.87 -1.74
C CYS A 14 21.89 -33.46 -2.35
N ALA A 15 21.77 -33.56 -3.68
CA ALA A 15 20.52 -33.38 -4.40
C ALA A 15 19.96 -34.78 -4.74
N TRP A 16 18.77 -35.11 -4.25
CA TRP A 16 18.01 -36.26 -4.73
C TRP A 16 16.79 -35.76 -5.53
N PRO A 17 16.49 -36.33 -6.70
CA PRO A 17 15.29 -35.98 -7.45
C PRO A 17 14.07 -36.61 -6.76
N VAL A 18 13.18 -35.79 -6.19
CA VAL A 18 11.88 -36.26 -5.71
C VAL A 18 10.88 -36.18 -6.87
N ARG A 19 10.38 -37.35 -7.28
CA ARG A 19 9.24 -37.46 -8.20
C ARG A 19 7.95 -37.29 -7.38
N LEU A 20 7.24 -36.19 -7.60
CA LEU A 20 5.88 -35.99 -7.07
C LEU A 20 4.88 -36.61 -8.07
N GLU A 21 4.42 -37.83 -7.78
CA GLU A 21 3.25 -38.38 -8.47
C GLU A 21 1.98 -37.95 -7.73
N ALA A 22 1.22 -37.04 -8.36
CA ALA A 22 -0.12 -36.68 -7.90
C ALA A 22 -1.09 -37.82 -8.26
N GLY A 23 -1.25 -38.77 -7.34
CA GLY A 23 -2.32 -39.77 -7.40
C GLY A 23 -3.69 -39.09 -7.30
N GLY A 24 -4.55 -39.35 -8.28
CA GLY A 24 -5.81 -38.66 -8.51
C GLY A 24 -6.78 -38.67 -7.33
N GLY A 25 -7.23 -37.47 -6.96
CA GLY A 25 -8.38 -37.22 -6.11
C GLY A 25 -8.75 -35.74 -6.21
N ARG A 26 -9.88 -35.41 -6.85
CA ARG A 26 -10.39 -34.03 -6.90
C ARG A 26 -10.82 -33.61 -5.50
N VAL A 27 -10.17 -32.59 -4.95
CA VAL A 27 -10.64 -31.91 -3.73
C VAL A 27 -11.18 -30.54 -4.14
N LEU A 28 -12.51 -30.43 -4.15
CA LEU A 28 -13.23 -29.16 -4.20
C LEU A 28 -13.09 -28.47 -2.84
N LEU A 29 -12.57 -27.24 -2.80
CA LEU A 29 -12.58 -26.37 -1.62
C LEU A 29 -13.19 -25.00 -1.97
N PHE A 30 -14.42 -24.79 -1.52
CA PHE A 30 -15.02 -23.48 -1.27
C PHE A 30 -14.66 -23.01 0.16
N PRO A 31 -14.76 -21.70 0.48
CA PRO A 31 -13.93 -21.06 1.49
C PRO A 31 -14.46 -21.24 2.92
N GLY A 32 -13.54 -21.47 3.86
CA GLY A 32 -13.79 -21.22 5.29
C GLY A 32 -13.87 -22.45 6.18
N VAL A 33 -12.83 -23.29 6.24
CA VAL A 33 -12.55 -24.16 7.40
C VAL A 33 -11.03 -24.32 7.53
N HIS A 34 -10.51 -24.05 8.73
CA HIS A 34 -9.12 -24.31 9.10
C HIS A 34 -8.89 -25.82 9.21
N VAL A 35 -7.93 -26.37 8.44
CA VAL A 35 -7.45 -27.74 8.66
C VAL A 35 -6.21 -27.67 9.56
N ILE A 36 -6.39 -28.19 10.75
CA ILE A 36 -5.34 -28.55 11.71
C ILE A 36 -4.90 -29.98 11.36
N ASP A 37 -3.59 -30.17 11.35
CA ASP A 37 -2.87 -31.44 11.25
C ASP A 37 -2.84 -32.14 9.87
N CYS A 38 -1.67 -32.12 9.23
CA CYS A 38 -1.35 -32.98 8.10
C CYS A 38 -0.05 -33.69 8.41
N SER A 39 -0.16 -34.86 9.06
CA SER A 39 0.95 -35.77 9.27
C SER A 39 1.37 -36.36 7.92
N ILE A 40 2.46 -35.88 7.33
CA ILE A 40 3.08 -36.53 6.16
C ILE A 40 3.77 -37.81 6.67
N ARG A 41 3.19 -38.96 6.34
CA ARG A 41 3.76 -40.28 6.63
C ARG A 41 4.75 -40.62 5.50
N VAL A 42 6.05 -40.39 5.73
CA VAL A 42 7.12 -40.83 4.82
C VAL A 42 7.37 -42.32 5.03
N ARG A 43 7.05 -43.17 4.03
CA ARG A 43 7.48 -44.57 4.00
C ARG A 43 8.90 -44.62 3.42
N GLY A 44 9.91 -44.69 4.27
CA GLY A 44 11.29 -44.99 3.87
C GLY A 44 11.51 -46.51 3.86
N TYR A 45 11.82 -47.08 2.69
CA TYR A 45 12.35 -48.44 2.55
C TYR A 45 13.88 -48.29 2.49
N VAL A 46 14.61 -48.80 3.48
CA VAL A 46 16.08 -48.82 3.49
C VAL A 46 16.52 -50.25 3.27
N GLU A 47 17.00 -50.55 2.06
CA GLU A 47 17.70 -51.79 1.74
C GLU A 47 19.09 -51.38 1.26
N GLY A 48 20.08 -51.55 2.14
CA GLY A 48 21.45 -51.08 1.92
C GLY A 48 22.42 -51.84 2.80
N HIS A 49 22.99 -52.90 2.25
CA HIS A 49 24.13 -53.64 2.78
C HIS A 49 25.39 -52.76 2.71
N ILE A 50 26.03 -52.46 3.84
CA ILE A 50 27.38 -51.88 3.90
C ILE A 50 28.18 -52.67 4.97
N PRO A 51 29.36 -53.23 4.64
CA PRO A 51 30.18 -53.99 5.58
C PRO A 51 31.14 -53.06 6.33
N GLY A 52 31.15 -53.10 7.66
CA GLY A 52 32.14 -52.33 8.44
C GLY A 52 31.94 -52.33 9.95
N ARG A 53 32.63 -53.26 10.63
CA ARG A 53 33.09 -53.27 12.04
C ARG A 53 32.20 -52.61 13.11
N TRP A 54 31.51 -53.45 13.88
CA TRP A 54 31.04 -53.15 15.23
C TRP A 54 32.00 -53.76 16.27
N PRO A 55 32.36 -53.08 17.37
CA PRO A 55 32.97 -53.73 18.52
C PRO A 55 31.92 -54.57 19.26
N ALA A 56 32.41 -55.67 19.84
CA ALA A 56 31.66 -56.79 20.38
C ALA A 56 30.53 -56.42 21.36
N ALA A 57 29.33 -56.92 21.07
CA ALA A 57 28.29 -57.13 22.06
C ALA A 57 28.31 -58.61 22.50
N SER A 58 28.51 -58.80 23.79
CA SER A 58 28.52 -60.05 24.53
C SER A 58 27.33 -60.96 24.21
N GLN A 59 27.63 -62.25 24.08
CA GLN A 59 26.67 -63.35 24.01
C GLN A 59 25.63 -63.27 25.14
N VAL A 60 24.35 -63.43 24.79
CA VAL A 60 23.34 -63.98 25.70
C VAL A 60 22.67 -65.15 25.01
N SER A 61 22.67 -66.27 25.72
CA SER A 61 22.30 -67.63 25.34
C SER A 61 20.85 -67.81 24.90
N GLN A 62 20.66 -68.78 24.02
CA GLN A 62 19.38 -69.38 23.64
C GLN A 62 18.54 -69.80 24.85
N GLY A 63 17.27 -69.40 24.85
CA GLY A 63 16.22 -69.95 25.71
C GLY A 63 14.94 -70.08 24.90
N ARG A 64 14.49 -71.32 24.66
CA ARG A 64 13.17 -71.63 24.11
C ARG A 64 12.11 -71.28 25.14
N GLY A 65 11.10 -70.51 24.75
CA GLY A 65 9.95 -70.23 25.59
C GLY A 65 8.98 -69.31 24.87
N ALA A 66 7.82 -69.85 24.49
CA ALA A 66 6.71 -69.08 23.96
C ALA A 66 6.21 -68.09 25.04
N GLY A 67 6.18 -66.81 24.70
CA GLY A 67 5.65 -65.75 25.54
C GLY A 67 5.61 -64.44 24.77
N TYR A 68 4.42 -64.01 24.36
CA TYR A 68 4.21 -62.68 23.79
C TYR A 68 4.39 -61.65 24.89
N HIS A 69 5.62 -61.18 25.11
CA HIS A 69 5.88 -59.98 25.89
C HIS A 69 5.70 -58.77 24.97
N ALA A 70 4.66 -57.97 25.23
CA ALA A 70 4.51 -56.64 24.66
C ALA A 70 5.72 -55.80 25.08
N GLY A 71 6.73 -55.72 24.22
CA GLY A 71 7.85 -54.81 24.39
C GLY A 71 7.32 -53.39 24.27
N ALA A 72 7.20 -52.70 25.40
CA ALA A 72 7.07 -51.25 25.40
C ALA A 72 8.34 -50.66 24.77
N PHE A 73 8.26 -50.34 23.47
CA PHE A 73 9.24 -49.48 22.84
C PHE A 73 9.13 -48.11 23.49
N CYS A 74 10.02 -47.84 24.45
CA CYS A 74 10.23 -46.51 24.97
C CYS A 74 10.86 -45.70 23.83
N PHE A 75 10.03 -45.02 23.04
CA PHE A 75 10.52 -44.01 22.12
C PHE A 75 11.26 -42.97 22.97
N PRO A 76 12.51 -42.61 22.62
CA PRO A 76 13.17 -41.49 23.28
C PRO A 76 12.25 -40.28 23.13
N PHE A 77 11.93 -39.63 24.25
CA PHE A 77 11.24 -38.35 24.29
C PHE A 77 11.88 -37.46 23.22
N ALA A 78 11.18 -37.23 22.11
CA ALA A 78 11.60 -36.25 21.13
C ALA A 78 11.55 -34.91 21.86
N GLU A 79 12.72 -34.29 22.06
CA GLU A 79 12.76 -32.94 22.63
C GLU A 79 11.84 -32.03 21.81
N PRO A 80 11.04 -31.16 22.46
CA PRO A 80 10.20 -30.23 21.74
C PRO A 80 11.11 -29.37 20.85
N VAL A 81 10.98 -29.54 19.54
CA VAL A 81 11.68 -28.72 18.55
C VAL A 81 11.36 -27.26 18.88
N PRO A 82 12.38 -26.41 19.16
CA PRO A 82 12.15 -25.01 19.40
C PRO A 82 11.40 -24.43 18.20
N LEU A 83 10.18 -23.92 18.43
CA LEU A 83 9.45 -23.19 17.41
C LEU A 83 10.37 -22.05 16.93
N PRO A 84 10.57 -21.87 15.60
CA PRO A 84 11.39 -20.80 15.11
C PRO A 84 10.88 -19.47 15.69
N PRO A 85 11.77 -18.57 16.14
CA PRO A 85 11.37 -17.28 16.66
C PRO A 85 10.43 -16.61 15.64
N PHE A 86 9.32 -16.05 16.14
CA PHE A 86 8.28 -15.37 15.37
C PHE A 86 8.89 -14.71 14.13
N LEU A 87 8.46 -15.14 12.94
CA LEU A 87 8.90 -14.54 11.68
C LEU A 87 8.89 -13.02 11.85
N PRO A 88 10.02 -12.33 11.64
CA PRO A 88 10.10 -10.89 11.90
C PRO A 88 8.98 -10.21 11.13
N ARG A 89 8.10 -9.50 11.85
CA ARG A 89 7.09 -8.66 11.23
C ARG A 89 7.79 -7.80 10.18
N SER A 90 7.22 -7.72 8.98
CA SER A 90 7.79 -6.92 7.89
C SER A 90 8.22 -5.55 8.42
N PRO A 91 9.47 -5.12 8.17
CA PRO A 91 10.00 -3.90 8.77
C PRO A 91 9.06 -2.73 8.47
N ARG A 92 8.70 -2.00 9.52
CA ARG A 92 7.80 -0.84 9.45
C ARG A 92 8.61 0.41 9.21
N TYR A 93 8.08 1.30 8.37
CA TYR A 93 8.76 2.52 7.94
C TYR A 93 8.08 3.74 8.57
N ASP A 94 8.23 3.86 9.89
CA ASP A 94 7.50 4.84 10.70
C ASP A 94 7.75 6.29 10.27
N ARG A 95 8.93 6.60 9.71
CA ARG A 95 9.26 7.94 9.20
C ARG A 95 8.38 8.39 8.04
N VAL A 96 8.03 7.47 7.14
CA VAL A 96 7.12 7.76 6.01
C VAL A 96 5.70 7.97 6.53
N ASP A 97 5.28 7.17 7.52
CA ASP A 97 3.98 7.37 8.17
C ASP A 97 3.94 8.70 8.94
N ALA A 98 5.01 9.11 9.61
CA ALA A 98 5.08 10.42 10.28
C ALA A 98 5.06 11.59 9.30
N LEU A 99 5.75 11.47 8.16
CA LEU A 99 5.70 12.49 7.11
C LEU A 99 4.28 12.63 6.53
N ARG A 100 3.59 11.50 6.33
CA ARG A 100 2.17 11.49 5.93
C ARG A 100 1.29 12.11 7.01
N GLY A 101 1.53 11.78 8.27
CA GLY A 101 0.82 12.36 9.42
C GLY A 101 1.01 13.87 9.53
N LEU A 102 2.22 14.38 9.28
CA LEU A 102 2.48 15.82 9.21
C LEU A 102 1.63 16.49 8.11
N ALA A 103 1.59 15.89 6.92
CA ALA A 103 0.74 16.39 5.82
C ALA A 103 -0.74 16.45 6.23
N MET A 104 -1.22 15.46 6.99
CA MET A 104 -2.61 15.43 7.47
C MET A 104 -2.89 16.51 8.51
N VAL A 105 -2.00 16.72 9.49
CA VAL A 105 -2.17 17.81 10.47
C VAL A 105 -2.20 19.16 9.76
N TRP A 106 -1.28 19.38 8.82
CA TRP A 106 -1.22 20.61 8.04
C TRP A 106 -2.51 20.82 7.22
N MET A 107 -2.99 19.78 6.54
CA MET A 107 -4.27 19.79 5.83
C MET A 107 -5.44 20.16 6.74
N THR A 108 -5.51 19.61 7.94
CA THR A 108 -6.58 19.93 8.90
C THR A 108 -6.53 21.37 9.35
N VAL A 109 -5.35 21.90 9.68
CA VAL A 109 -5.21 23.33 10.04
C VAL A 109 -5.64 24.22 8.88
N PHE A 110 -5.24 23.89 7.65
CA PHE A 110 -5.65 24.62 6.46
C PHE A 110 -7.17 24.65 6.29
N HIS A 111 -7.82 23.48 6.36
CA HIS A 111 -9.28 23.39 6.23
C HIS A 111 -10.00 24.06 7.40
N PHE A 112 -9.49 23.97 8.61
CA PHE A 112 -10.05 24.70 9.75
C PHE A 112 -10.05 26.21 9.51
N CYS A 113 -8.94 26.78 9.01
CA CYS A 113 -8.90 28.20 8.63
C CYS A 113 -9.86 28.52 7.47
N PHE A 114 -9.98 27.63 6.49
CA PHE A 114 -10.94 27.77 5.39
C PHE A 114 -12.39 27.79 5.91
N ASP A 115 -12.74 26.87 6.80
CA ASP A 115 -14.08 26.77 7.38
C ASP A 115 -14.40 28.00 8.23
N LEU A 116 -13.44 28.50 9.03
CA LEU A 116 -13.62 29.77 9.76
C LEU A 116 -13.94 30.94 8.84
N SER A 117 -13.31 31.00 7.66
CA SER A 117 -13.64 32.00 6.66
C SER A 117 -14.98 31.73 5.99
N HIS A 118 -15.34 30.47 5.74
CA HIS A 118 -16.60 30.08 5.13
C HIS A 118 -17.80 30.45 6.00
N PHE A 119 -17.71 30.21 7.31
CA PHE A 119 -18.73 30.59 8.29
C PHE A 119 -18.67 32.07 8.71
N GLY A 120 -17.77 32.87 8.13
CA GLY A 120 -17.67 34.31 8.40
C GLY A 120 -17.03 34.69 9.73
N TYR A 121 -16.42 33.76 10.46
CA TYR A 121 -15.68 34.05 11.70
C TYR A 121 -14.38 34.81 11.44
N TRP A 122 -13.67 34.46 10.36
CA TRP A 122 -12.42 35.09 9.98
C TRP A 122 -12.30 35.15 8.45
N PRO A 123 -12.82 36.20 7.81
CA PRO A 123 -12.82 36.31 6.35
C PRO A 123 -11.40 36.39 5.79
N GLN A 124 -11.05 35.48 4.88
CA GLN A 124 -9.77 35.39 4.18
C GLN A 124 -9.98 34.98 2.72
N ASP A 125 -9.08 35.36 1.81
CA ASP A 125 -9.19 34.97 0.39
C ASP A 125 -8.41 33.68 0.09
N PHE A 126 -9.09 32.54 0.18
CA PHE A 126 -8.50 31.23 -0.15
C PHE A 126 -8.40 30.92 -1.66
N ARG A 127 -8.91 31.81 -2.52
CA ARG A 127 -8.98 31.59 -3.98
C ARG A 127 -7.86 32.28 -4.72
N HIS A 128 -7.47 33.50 -4.31
CA HIS A 128 -6.45 34.29 -5.00
C HIS A 128 -5.18 34.52 -4.19
N ASP A 129 -5.23 34.47 -2.85
CA ASP A 129 -4.07 34.75 -2.04
C ASP A 129 -2.95 33.69 -2.28
N PRO A 130 -1.74 34.11 -2.70
CA PRO A 130 -0.60 33.23 -2.86
C PRO A 130 -0.28 32.42 -1.60
N PHE A 131 -0.47 33.00 -0.41
CA PHE A 131 -0.23 32.30 0.85
C PHE A 131 -1.08 31.03 0.94
N TRP A 132 -2.41 31.15 0.82
CA TRP A 132 -3.31 30.01 0.93
C TRP A 132 -3.22 29.04 -0.26
N THR A 133 -3.04 29.55 -1.48
CA THR A 133 -2.96 28.70 -2.68
C THR A 133 -1.66 27.88 -2.74
N GLN A 134 -0.54 28.43 -2.25
CA GLN A 134 0.72 27.69 -2.14
C GLN A 134 0.66 26.63 -1.03
N GLN A 135 0.03 26.93 0.11
CA GLN A 135 -0.19 25.98 1.20
C GLN A 135 -0.95 24.74 0.70
N ARG A 136 -2.08 24.96 0.01
CA ARG A 136 -2.86 23.88 -0.61
C ARG A 136 -2.00 23.01 -1.54
N THR A 137 -1.23 23.65 -2.42
CA THR A 137 -0.34 22.96 -3.36
C THR A 137 0.72 22.14 -2.64
N ALA A 138 1.34 22.69 -1.59
CA ALA A 138 2.38 22.03 -0.81
C ALA A 138 1.83 20.81 -0.04
N ILE A 139 0.66 20.95 0.58
CA ILE A 139 -0.02 19.88 1.33
C ILE A 139 -0.33 18.70 0.39
N VAL A 140 -0.99 18.96 -0.74
CA VAL A 140 -1.35 17.91 -1.71
C VAL A 140 -0.10 17.26 -2.31
N SER A 141 0.92 18.06 -2.64
CA SER A 141 2.20 17.56 -3.14
C SER A 141 2.84 16.61 -2.13
N LEU A 142 2.94 17.00 -0.86
CA LEU A 142 3.53 16.19 0.19
C LEU A 142 2.76 14.88 0.38
N PHE A 143 1.42 14.94 0.38
CA PHE A 143 0.58 13.76 0.54
C PHE A 143 0.75 12.76 -0.61
N LEU A 144 0.74 13.23 -1.87
CA LEU A 144 0.92 12.39 -3.05
C LEU A 144 2.35 11.86 -3.18
N PHE A 145 3.34 12.66 -2.80
CA PHE A 145 4.73 12.21 -2.69
C PHE A 145 4.85 11.06 -1.68
N CYS A 146 4.20 11.18 -0.50
CA CYS A 146 4.12 10.11 0.49
C CYS A 146 3.37 8.88 -0.03
N ALA A 147 2.34 9.04 -0.85
CA ALA A 147 1.64 7.92 -1.49
C ALA A 147 2.56 7.18 -2.47
N GLY A 148 3.36 7.91 -3.25
CA GLY A 148 4.41 7.36 -4.12
C GLY A 148 5.48 6.60 -3.34
N LEU A 149 6.01 7.18 -2.25
CA LEU A 149 6.92 6.49 -1.32
C LEU A 149 6.32 5.18 -0.80
N GLY A 150 5.03 5.21 -0.43
CA GLY A 150 4.27 4.05 0.00
C GLY A 150 4.18 2.95 -1.06
N GLN A 151 4.05 3.29 -2.35
CA GLN A 151 4.08 2.31 -3.43
C GLN A 151 5.44 1.63 -3.54
N ALA A 152 6.54 2.39 -3.43
CA ALA A 152 7.90 1.82 -3.44
C ALA A 152 8.10 0.83 -2.28
N ILE A 153 7.67 1.20 -1.07
CA ILE A 153 7.70 0.32 0.11
C ILE A 153 6.86 -0.94 -0.10
N ALA A 154 5.65 -0.80 -0.64
CA ALA A 154 4.76 -1.94 -0.88
C ALA A 154 5.36 -2.93 -1.89
N LEU A 155 6.08 -2.44 -2.90
CA LEU A 155 6.79 -3.28 -3.88
C LEU A 155 7.97 -4.01 -3.26
N GLU A 156 8.79 -3.31 -2.47
CA GLU A 156 9.91 -3.91 -1.72
C GLU A 156 9.45 -5.03 -0.78
N GLN A 157 8.27 -4.86 -0.17
CA GLN A 157 7.62 -5.87 0.68
C GLN A 157 6.87 -6.96 -0.12
N ALA A 158 7.14 -7.10 -1.42
CA ALA A 158 6.52 -8.07 -2.32
C ALA A 158 4.99 -8.11 -2.22
N GLN A 159 4.35 -6.94 -2.13
CA GLN A 159 2.89 -6.85 -2.10
C GLN A 159 2.30 -7.38 -3.41
N GLY A 160 1.59 -8.51 -3.35
CA GLY A 160 0.84 -9.04 -4.50
C GLY A 160 -0.39 -8.19 -4.89
N TRP A 161 -0.90 -8.43 -6.09
CA TRP A 161 -2.05 -7.73 -6.67
C TRP A 161 -3.33 -7.83 -5.83
N GLY A 162 -3.57 -8.95 -5.13
CA GLY A 162 -4.74 -9.08 -4.25
C GLY A 162 -4.73 -8.12 -3.06
N ARG A 163 -3.57 -7.90 -2.41
CA ARG A 163 -3.44 -6.92 -1.33
C ARG A 163 -3.60 -5.48 -1.85
N PHE A 164 -2.97 -5.20 -2.99
CA PHE A 164 -3.12 -3.93 -3.69
C PHE A 164 -4.60 -3.63 -4.00
N GLY A 165 -5.29 -4.58 -4.64
CA GLY A 165 -6.68 -4.44 -5.05
C GLY A 165 -7.63 -4.18 -3.88
N ARG A 166 -7.46 -4.86 -2.74
CA ARG A 166 -8.27 -4.59 -1.53
C ARG A 166 -8.08 -3.15 -1.03
N ARG A 167 -6.84 -2.68 -0.95
CA ARG A 167 -6.54 -1.31 -0.50
C ARG A 167 -7.04 -0.28 -1.51
N TRP A 168 -6.86 -0.55 -2.79
CA TRP A 168 -7.36 0.28 -3.87
C TRP A 168 -8.89 0.39 -3.84
N LEU A 169 -9.59 -0.73 -3.64
CA LEU A 169 -11.06 -0.77 -3.54
C LEU A 169 -11.57 0.04 -2.34
N GLN A 170 -10.84 0.05 -1.22
CA GLN A 170 -11.17 0.94 -0.09
C GLN A 170 -11.10 2.42 -0.49
N ILE A 171 -10.08 2.81 -1.27
CA ILE A 171 -9.90 4.20 -1.73
C ILE A 171 -10.96 4.55 -2.77
N ALA A 172 -11.22 3.68 -3.74
CA ALA A 172 -12.26 3.87 -4.74
C ALA A 172 -13.66 3.92 -4.12
N GLY A 173 -13.97 3.03 -3.17
CA GLY A 173 -15.21 3.05 -2.42
C GLY A 173 -15.36 4.33 -1.58
N ALA A 174 -14.28 4.77 -0.93
CA ALA A 174 -14.26 6.06 -0.22
C ALA A 174 -14.50 7.25 -1.17
N ALA A 175 -13.94 7.21 -2.39
CA ALA A 175 -14.17 8.23 -3.40
C ALA A 175 -15.66 8.32 -3.77
N LEU A 176 -16.31 7.18 -4.02
CA LEU A 176 -17.73 7.10 -4.33
C LEU A 176 -18.61 7.58 -3.15
N LEU A 177 -18.23 7.24 -1.92
CA LEU A 177 -18.92 7.72 -0.72
C LEU A 177 -18.84 9.24 -0.59
N VAL A 178 -17.68 9.84 -0.89
CA VAL A 178 -17.52 11.30 -0.89
C VAL A 178 -18.35 11.95 -2.00
N THR A 179 -18.41 11.35 -3.20
CA THR A 179 -19.29 11.82 -4.28
C THR A 179 -20.76 11.78 -3.85
N ALA A 180 -21.21 10.66 -3.28
CA ALA A 180 -22.59 10.50 -2.83
C ALA A 180 -22.92 11.49 -1.69
N GLY A 181 -22.05 11.61 -0.69
CA GLY A 181 -22.24 12.53 0.44
C GLY A 181 -22.27 13.99 0.00
N SER A 182 -21.33 14.39 -0.88
CA SER A 182 -21.32 15.76 -1.43
C SER A 182 -22.51 16.04 -2.34
N PHE A 183 -23.01 15.05 -3.08
CA PHE A 183 -24.24 15.20 -3.87
C PHE A 183 -25.47 15.46 -2.99
N LEU A 184 -25.56 14.81 -1.82
CA LEU A 184 -26.66 15.02 -0.88
C LEU A 184 -26.58 16.39 -0.17
N MET A 185 -25.37 16.85 0.17
CA MET A 185 -25.19 18.13 0.88
C MET A 185 -25.14 19.35 -0.06
N PHE A 186 -24.53 19.21 -1.24
CA PHE A 186 -24.26 20.29 -2.18
C PHE A 186 -24.57 19.85 -3.63
N PRO A 187 -25.84 19.69 -4.00
CA PRO A 187 -26.23 19.10 -5.29
C PRO A 187 -25.74 19.89 -6.51
N HIS A 188 -25.48 21.20 -6.38
CA HIS A 188 -24.99 22.06 -7.46
C HIS A 188 -23.46 22.05 -7.63
N SER A 189 -22.69 21.59 -6.62
CA SER A 189 -21.22 21.61 -6.61
C SER A 189 -20.60 20.30 -6.12
N PHE A 190 -21.32 19.18 -6.29
CA PHE A 190 -20.88 17.87 -5.83
C PHE A 190 -19.53 17.43 -6.43
N ILE A 191 -18.79 16.63 -5.67
CA ILE A 191 -17.43 16.23 -6.00
C ILE A 191 -17.47 15.05 -6.97
N TYR A 192 -17.59 15.30 -8.27
CA TYR A 192 -17.56 14.24 -9.29
C TYR A 192 -16.13 13.72 -9.57
N PHE A 193 -15.11 14.55 -9.41
CA PHE A 193 -13.71 14.18 -9.57
C PHE A 193 -12.84 14.89 -8.53
N GLY A 194 -12.69 14.24 -7.38
CA GLY A 194 -11.94 14.74 -6.23
C GLY A 194 -10.55 14.12 -6.05
N VAL A 195 -9.83 14.50 -4.98
CA VAL A 195 -8.51 13.92 -4.62
C VAL A 195 -8.55 12.39 -4.56
N LEU A 196 -9.60 11.80 -3.99
CA LEU A 196 -9.71 10.32 -3.88
C LEU A 196 -9.91 9.64 -5.24
N HIS A 197 -10.60 10.29 -6.19
CA HIS A 197 -10.77 9.77 -7.55
C HIS A 197 -9.44 9.82 -8.30
N GLY A 198 -8.77 10.97 -8.25
CA GLY A 198 -7.42 11.14 -8.80
C GLY A 198 -6.45 10.13 -8.19
N MET A 199 -6.45 9.98 -6.86
CA MET A 199 -5.60 9.00 -6.15
C MET A 199 -5.88 7.57 -6.61
N ALA A 200 -7.13 7.17 -6.78
CA ALA A 200 -7.47 5.82 -7.25
C ALA A 200 -6.87 5.54 -8.64
N VAL A 201 -6.94 6.50 -9.57
CA VAL A 201 -6.32 6.38 -10.90
C VAL A 201 -4.80 6.37 -10.80
N MET A 202 -4.23 7.36 -10.11
CA MET A 202 -2.78 7.53 -10.00
C MET A 202 -2.09 6.34 -9.35
N LEU A 203 -2.71 5.71 -8.34
CA LEU A 203 -2.13 4.52 -7.68
C LEU A 203 -2.02 3.32 -8.63
N VAL A 204 -2.98 3.12 -9.53
CA VAL A 204 -2.92 2.06 -10.55
C VAL A 204 -1.81 2.37 -11.54
N VAL A 205 -1.73 3.61 -12.03
CA VAL A 205 -0.69 4.04 -12.96
C VAL A 205 0.69 3.90 -12.32
N ALA A 206 0.89 4.41 -11.10
CA ALA A 206 2.14 4.26 -10.35
C ALA A 206 2.52 2.78 -10.16
N ARG A 207 1.55 1.92 -9.87
CA ARG A 207 1.80 0.49 -9.71
C ARG A 207 2.25 -0.19 -11.01
N LEU A 208 1.65 0.15 -12.14
CA LEU A 208 2.01 -0.40 -13.46
C LEU A 208 3.35 0.13 -13.95
N THR A 209 3.66 1.38 -13.64
CA THR A 209 4.91 2.06 -14.02
C THR A 209 6.06 1.82 -13.04
N ALA A 210 5.83 1.04 -11.99
CA ALA A 210 6.81 0.74 -10.94
C ALA A 210 8.18 0.28 -11.45
N GLY A 211 8.19 -0.49 -12.53
CA GLY A 211 9.40 -1.07 -13.13
C GLY A 211 10.24 -0.08 -13.95
N TRP A 212 9.78 1.15 -14.15
CA TRP A 212 10.46 2.15 -15.00
C TRP A 212 11.79 2.66 -14.39
N GLY A 213 12.03 2.43 -13.09
CA GLY A 213 13.29 2.78 -12.43
C GLY A 213 13.61 4.28 -12.57
N PRO A 214 14.79 4.68 -13.09
CA PRO A 214 15.16 6.09 -13.19
C PRO A 214 14.26 6.88 -14.16
N TRP A 215 13.57 6.23 -15.10
CA TRP A 215 12.65 6.89 -16.03
C TRP A 215 11.45 7.51 -15.30
N LEU A 216 11.15 7.10 -14.07
CA LEU A 216 10.13 7.75 -13.23
C LEU A 216 10.45 9.23 -12.96
N TRP A 217 11.74 9.61 -12.90
CA TRP A 217 12.13 11.02 -12.73
C TRP A 217 11.77 11.86 -13.95
N LEU A 218 12.09 11.35 -15.14
CA LEU A 218 11.78 12.00 -16.42
C LEU A 218 10.27 12.04 -16.67
N ALA A 219 9.57 10.92 -16.43
CA ALA A 219 8.12 10.86 -16.53
C ALA A 219 7.45 11.83 -15.55
N GLY A 220 7.99 11.97 -14.33
CA GLY A 220 7.52 12.94 -13.35
C GLY A 220 7.70 14.39 -13.81
N GLY A 221 8.88 14.72 -14.34
CA GLY A 221 9.14 16.05 -14.92
C GLY A 221 8.23 16.36 -16.10
N ALA A 222 8.04 15.39 -17.01
CA ALA A 222 7.12 15.51 -18.13
C ALA A 222 5.67 15.71 -17.67
N ALA A 223 5.20 14.95 -16.67
CA ALA A 223 3.86 15.07 -16.10
C ALA A 223 3.60 16.44 -15.45
N LEU A 224 4.62 17.03 -14.81
CA LEU A 224 4.53 18.38 -14.23
C LEU A 224 4.48 19.48 -15.30
N ALA A 225 5.23 19.29 -16.40
CA ALA A 225 5.27 20.24 -17.52
C ALA A 225 4.03 20.12 -18.44
N LEU A 226 3.40 18.95 -18.48
CA LEU A 226 2.33 18.62 -19.43
C LEU A 226 1.14 19.59 -19.37
N PRO A 227 0.60 20.02 -18.21
CA PRO A 227 -0.48 20.98 -18.17
C PRO A 227 -0.12 22.33 -18.80
N TRP A 228 1.13 22.79 -18.65
CA TRP A 228 1.59 24.05 -19.24
C TRP A 228 1.70 23.94 -20.76
N ALA A 229 2.28 22.85 -21.25
CA ALA A 229 2.37 22.57 -22.67
C ALA A 229 0.97 22.43 -23.32
N MET A 230 0.07 21.71 -22.65
CA MET A 230 -1.32 21.54 -23.11
C MET A 230 -2.10 22.84 -23.03
N ALA A 231 -1.93 23.66 -21.99
CA ALA A 231 -2.57 24.97 -21.94
C ALA A 231 -2.14 25.83 -23.14
N ALA A 232 -0.83 25.92 -23.44
CA ALA A 232 -0.33 26.65 -24.58
C ALA A 232 -0.87 26.10 -25.92
N ALA A 233 -0.89 24.77 -26.09
CA ALA A 233 -1.42 24.13 -27.30
C ALA A 233 -2.94 24.39 -27.47
N LEU A 234 -3.72 24.26 -26.40
CA LEU A 234 -5.17 24.47 -26.40
C LEU A 234 -5.58 25.94 -26.45
N THR A 235 -4.69 26.88 -26.18
CA THR A 235 -4.93 28.32 -26.46
C THR A 235 -4.47 28.74 -27.85
N GLY A 236 -3.63 27.93 -28.51
CA GLY A 236 -3.09 28.22 -29.83
C GLY A 236 -3.56 27.20 -30.87
N PRO A 237 -2.66 26.34 -31.39
CA PRO A 237 -2.93 25.50 -32.55
C PRO A 237 -4.09 24.51 -32.38
N TRP A 238 -4.41 24.12 -31.14
CA TRP A 238 -5.46 23.14 -30.82
C TRP A 238 -6.66 23.78 -30.11
N ALA A 239 -6.92 25.07 -30.34
CA ALA A 239 -8.04 25.78 -29.71
C ALA A 239 -9.40 25.10 -29.89
N MET A 240 -9.66 24.47 -31.03
CA MET A 240 -10.90 23.73 -31.29
C MET A 240 -11.08 22.50 -30.37
N ALA A 241 -9.99 21.92 -29.85
CA ALA A 241 -10.05 20.78 -28.94
C ALA A 241 -10.26 21.21 -27.47
N ALA A 242 -10.10 22.49 -27.14
CA ALA A 242 -10.13 22.98 -25.76
C ALA A 242 -11.47 22.66 -25.05
N GLU A 243 -12.58 22.73 -25.76
CA GLU A 243 -13.89 22.44 -25.17
C GLU A 243 -14.06 20.95 -24.83
N GLY A 244 -13.50 20.06 -25.65
CA GLY A 244 -13.44 18.63 -25.35
C GLY A 244 -12.66 18.35 -24.07
N PHE A 245 -11.49 18.96 -23.91
CA PHE A 245 -10.66 18.82 -22.72
C PHE A 245 -11.27 19.45 -21.46
N ASN A 246 -12.01 20.55 -21.59
CA ASN A 246 -12.74 21.18 -20.48
C ASN A 246 -14.00 20.40 -20.06
N SER A 247 -14.46 19.44 -20.86
CA SER A 247 -15.62 18.60 -20.53
C SER A 247 -15.41 17.79 -19.26
N ARG A 248 -16.51 17.42 -18.58
CA ARG A 248 -16.50 16.60 -17.35
C ARG A 248 -15.84 15.22 -17.52
N TRP A 249 -15.69 14.75 -18.75
CA TRP A 249 -15.07 13.46 -19.06
C TRP A 249 -13.53 13.54 -19.08
N LEU A 250 -12.98 14.63 -19.62
CA LEU A 250 -11.54 14.77 -19.84
C LEU A 250 -10.87 15.71 -18.83
N ASN A 251 -11.64 16.56 -18.15
CA ASN A 251 -11.05 17.49 -17.19
C ASN A 251 -10.33 16.77 -16.04
N GLY A 252 -10.76 15.57 -15.65
CA GLY A 252 -10.05 14.74 -14.67
C GLY A 252 -8.58 14.47 -15.01
N LEU A 253 -8.18 14.58 -16.28
CA LEU A 253 -6.77 14.52 -16.69
C LEU A 253 -5.96 15.74 -16.25
N GLY A 254 -6.57 16.91 -16.09
CA GLY A 254 -5.90 18.17 -15.73
C GLY A 254 -5.34 18.95 -16.91
N LEU A 255 -5.62 18.51 -18.13
CA LEU A 255 -5.17 19.14 -19.38
C LEU A 255 -6.22 20.14 -19.86
N ILE A 256 -6.56 21.10 -19.02
CA ILE A 256 -7.69 22.02 -19.17
C ILE A 256 -7.23 23.46 -19.40
N THR A 257 -8.07 24.28 -20.04
CA THR A 257 -7.84 25.73 -20.13
C THR A 257 -8.64 26.52 -19.08
N ARG A 258 -9.71 25.94 -18.53
CA ARG A 258 -10.58 26.57 -17.53
C ARG A 258 -10.78 25.64 -16.33
N LYS A 259 -10.51 26.14 -15.12
CA LYS A 259 -10.72 25.38 -13.88
C LYS A 259 -12.22 25.07 -13.70
N PRO A 260 -12.61 23.80 -13.50
CA PRO A 260 -14.00 23.46 -13.25
C PRO A 260 -14.43 23.94 -11.87
N PHE A 261 -15.72 24.26 -11.73
CA PHE A 261 -16.33 24.63 -10.46
C PHE A 261 -16.61 23.35 -9.65
N THR A 262 -15.64 22.93 -8.84
CA THR A 262 -15.78 21.82 -7.87
C THR A 262 -14.84 22.05 -6.69
N GLU A 263 -15.29 21.73 -5.48
CA GLU A 263 -14.63 22.10 -4.22
C GLU A 263 -13.27 21.42 -4.01
N ASP A 264 -13.07 20.22 -4.59
CA ASP A 264 -11.87 19.40 -4.39
C ASP A 264 -11.23 18.96 -5.72
N TYR A 265 -11.05 19.88 -6.67
CA TYR A 265 -10.49 19.54 -7.98
C TYR A 265 -8.99 19.20 -7.93
N VAL A 266 -8.65 17.92 -7.94
CA VAL A 266 -7.26 17.42 -8.04
C VAL A 266 -7.16 16.44 -9.22
N PRO A 267 -6.79 16.93 -10.41
CA PRO A 267 -6.69 16.11 -11.62
C PRO A 267 -5.55 15.07 -11.56
N VAL A 268 -5.42 14.24 -12.60
CA VAL A 268 -4.29 13.31 -12.73
C VAL A 268 -2.98 14.07 -12.97
N PHE A 269 -2.94 14.99 -13.92
CA PHE A 269 -1.78 15.87 -14.15
C PHE A 269 -2.02 17.23 -13.50
N PRO A 270 -1.03 17.83 -12.81
CA PRO A 270 0.39 17.44 -12.73
C PRO A 270 0.72 16.42 -11.62
N TRP A 271 -0.27 16.07 -10.80
CA TRP A 271 -0.14 15.37 -9.53
C TRP A 271 0.47 13.96 -9.61
N LEU A 272 0.23 13.25 -10.72
CA LEU A 272 0.86 11.98 -11.03
C LEU A 272 2.39 12.11 -11.08
N GLY A 273 2.90 13.25 -11.55
CA GLY A 273 4.34 13.51 -11.59
C GLY A 273 4.96 13.56 -10.19
N VAL A 274 4.27 14.20 -9.24
CA VAL A 274 4.69 14.23 -7.83
C VAL A 274 4.66 12.83 -7.20
N MET A 275 3.64 12.04 -7.52
CA MET A 275 3.56 10.65 -7.06
C MET A 275 4.69 9.79 -7.64
N TRP A 276 5.02 9.93 -8.93
CA TRP A 276 6.15 9.25 -9.55
C TRP A 276 7.49 9.65 -8.93
N TRP A 277 7.71 10.93 -8.65
CA TRP A 277 8.90 11.38 -7.91
C TRP A 277 8.95 10.80 -6.49
N GLY A 278 7.82 10.72 -5.79
CA GLY A 278 7.73 10.03 -4.50
C GLY A 278 8.11 8.56 -4.60
N MET A 279 7.63 7.87 -5.64
CA MET A 279 7.95 6.48 -5.90
C MET A 279 9.43 6.27 -6.25
N ALA A 280 9.98 7.11 -7.12
CA ALA A 280 11.38 7.06 -7.52
C ALA A 280 12.31 7.33 -6.33
N ALA A 281 12.00 8.37 -5.53
CA ALA A 281 12.69 8.68 -4.29
C ALA A 281 12.64 7.50 -3.31
N GLY A 282 11.47 6.86 -3.17
CA GLY A 282 11.30 5.70 -2.32
C GLY A 282 12.15 4.52 -2.75
N GLN A 283 12.18 4.21 -4.05
CA GLN A 283 13.03 3.15 -4.59
C GLN A 283 14.52 3.43 -4.35
N VAL A 284 14.97 4.67 -4.56
CA VAL A 284 16.36 5.08 -4.29
C VAL A 284 16.68 4.97 -2.80
N LEU A 285 15.79 5.44 -1.94
CA LEU A 285 15.99 5.47 -0.50
C LEU A 285 15.99 4.07 0.12
N LEU A 286 15.16 3.16 -0.37
CA LEU A 286 15.16 1.76 0.04
C LEU A 286 16.44 1.04 -0.40
N ARG A 287 16.97 1.34 -1.60
CA ARG A 287 18.24 0.77 -2.07
C ARG A 287 19.46 1.30 -1.31
N ARG A 288 19.48 2.59 -0.97
CA ARG A 288 20.68 3.26 -0.43
C ARG A 288 20.68 3.46 1.09
N GLN A 289 19.50 3.67 1.71
CA GLN A 289 19.39 4.08 3.11
C GLN A 289 18.22 3.39 3.83
N ARG A 290 18.03 2.09 3.59
CA ARG A 290 16.98 1.30 4.25
C ARG A 290 17.01 1.41 5.77
N ALA A 291 18.20 1.41 6.37
CA ALA A 291 18.38 1.54 7.81
C ALA A 291 17.87 2.88 8.35
N TRP A 292 18.07 3.97 7.59
CA TRP A 292 17.53 5.28 7.96
C TRP A 292 16.00 5.29 7.92
N LEU A 293 15.39 4.69 6.89
CA LEU A 293 13.93 4.57 6.81
C LEU A 293 13.31 3.72 7.92
N ALA A 294 14.00 2.64 8.32
CA ALA A 294 13.57 1.71 9.37
C ALA A 294 13.93 2.18 10.79
N ALA A 295 14.74 3.24 10.92
CA ALA A 295 15.18 3.73 12.22
C ALA A 295 14.01 4.31 13.01
N ALA A 296 13.99 3.99 14.31
CA ALA A 296 12.96 4.43 15.23
C ALA A 296 12.77 5.95 15.22
N LEU A 297 11.52 6.37 15.29
CA LEU A 297 11.19 7.78 15.46
C LEU A 297 11.46 8.22 16.91
N PRO A 298 11.93 9.47 17.12
CA PRO A 298 11.89 10.10 18.42
C PRO A 298 10.48 10.03 19.03
N ALA A 299 10.40 9.84 20.35
CA ALA A 299 9.13 9.75 21.08
C ALA A 299 8.08 10.82 20.70
N PRO A 300 8.43 12.13 20.58
CA PRO A 300 7.43 13.15 20.25
C PRO A 300 6.86 13.05 18.83
N MET A 301 7.52 12.34 17.90
CA MET A 301 7.05 12.19 16.51
C MET A 301 6.19 10.94 16.31
N ARG A 302 6.11 10.04 17.31
CA ARG A 302 5.32 8.81 17.23
C ARG A 302 3.82 9.05 16.98
N PRO A 303 3.17 10.08 17.56
CA PRO A 303 1.75 10.37 17.27
C PRO A 303 1.50 10.66 15.79
N LEU A 304 2.43 11.35 15.10
CA LEU A 304 2.32 11.60 13.66
C LEU A 304 2.35 10.29 12.86
N ALA A 305 3.20 9.34 13.23
CA ALA A 305 3.22 8.03 12.57
C ALA A 305 1.92 7.24 12.81
N VAL A 306 1.34 7.32 14.01
CA VAL A 306 0.03 6.70 14.28
C VAL A 306 -1.03 7.34 13.39
N LEU A 307 -1.08 8.67 13.33
CA LEU A 307 -2.03 9.41 12.50
C LEU A 307 -1.89 9.03 11.01
N GLY A 308 -0.66 8.98 10.49
CA GLY A 308 -0.37 8.61 9.10
C GLY A 308 -0.77 7.18 8.74
N ARG A 309 -0.88 6.26 9.70
CA ARG A 309 -1.39 4.89 9.47
C ARG A 309 -2.91 4.86 9.25
N TRP A 310 -3.64 5.79 9.86
CA TRP A 310 -5.09 5.93 9.74
C TRP A 310 -5.50 7.01 8.74
N SER A 311 -4.63 7.29 7.75
CA SER A 311 -4.79 8.45 6.87
C SER A 311 -6.12 8.51 6.12
N LEU A 312 -6.63 7.38 5.63
CA LEU A 312 -7.88 7.32 4.89
C LEU A 312 -9.10 7.62 5.80
N SER A 313 -9.15 7.00 6.97
CA SER A 313 -10.24 7.22 7.92
C SER A 313 -10.27 8.65 8.42
N TYR A 314 -9.10 9.19 8.75
CA TYR A 314 -8.97 10.59 9.15
C TYR A 314 -9.35 11.55 8.02
N TYR A 315 -8.91 11.28 6.79
CA TYR A 315 -9.29 12.08 5.62
C TYR A 315 -10.80 12.14 5.44
N LEU A 316 -11.52 11.03 5.64
CA LEU A 316 -12.99 11.03 5.52
C LEU A 316 -13.70 11.78 6.65
N LEU A 317 -13.13 11.79 7.85
CA LEU A 317 -13.79 12.33 9.04
C LEU A 317 -13.43 13.79 9.34
N HIS A 318 -12.25 14.27 8.96
CA HIS A 318 -11.78 15.59 9.40
C HIS A 318 -12.75 16.71 9.00
N GLN A 319 -13.18 16.77 7.74
CA GLN A 319 -14.05 17.84 7.24
C GLN A 319 -15.47 17.79 7.83
N PRO A 320 -16.20 16.64 7.82
CA PRO A 320 -17.53 16.58 8.46
C PRO A 320 -17.51 16.92 9.95
N VAL A 321 -16.46 16.48 10.67
CA VAL A 321 -16.32 16.76 12.09
C VAL A 321 -16.05 18.24 12.35
N MET A 322 -15.17 18.88 11.58
CA MET A 322 -14.89 20.32 11.72
C MET A 322 -16.11 21.19 11.38
N ILE A 323 -16.78 20.90 10.26
CA ILE A 323 -18.03 21.57 9.87
C ILE A 323 -19.07 21.41 11.00
N GLY A 324 -19.31 20.18 11.47
CA GLY A 324 -20.27 19.92 12.54
C GLY A 324 -19.94 20.65 13.84
N ALA A 325 -18.66 20.72 14.21
CA ALA A 325 -18.22 21.46 15.39
C ALA A 325 -18.43 22.97 15.25
N LEU A 326 -18.10 23.56 14.09
CA LEU A 326 -18.30 25.00 13.84
C LEU A 326 -19.78 25.38 13.73
N MET A 327 -20.62 24.51 13.16
CA MET A 327 -22.07 24.68 13.16
C MET A 327 -22.63 24.66 14.58
N LEU A 328 -22.19 23.72 15.43
CA LEU A 328 -22.59 23.67 16.83
C LEU A 328 -22.20 24.94 17.58
N VAL A 329 -20.97 25.41 17.40
CA VAL A 329 -20.50 26.68 17.98
C VAL A 329 -21.35 27.86 17.49
N GLY A 330 -21.64 27.94 16.19
CA GLY A 330 -22.48 29.00 15.62
C GLY A 330 -23.89 29.01 16.19
N TRP A 331 -24.48 27.82 16.36
CA TRP A 331 -25.78 27.66 16.99
C TRP A 331 -25.78 28.11 18.46
N VAL A 332 -24.76 27.72 19.25
CA VAL A 332 -24.59 28.16 20.65
C VAL A 332 -24.41 29.68 20.74
N LEU A 333 -23.72 30.29 19.78
CA LEU A 333 -23.48 31.74 19.72
C LEU A 333 -24.66 32.53 19.13
N GLY A 334 -25.75 31.86 18.73
CA GLY A 334 -26.93 32.52 18.16
C GLY A 334 -26.73 33.15 16.79
N ARG A 335 -25.71 32.70 16.02
CA ARG A 335 -25.51 33.17 14.64
C ARG A 335 -26.46 32.41 13.70
N PRO A 336 -27.24 33.10 12.85
CA PRO A 336 -27.99 32.43 11.80
C PRO A 336 -26.98 31.75 10.85
N GLY A 337 -27.21 30.46 10.59
CA GLY A 337 -26.35 29.59 9.77
C GLY A 337 -26.50 29.79 8.28
#